data_AF-A0A958MVF6-F1
#
_entry.id   AF-A0A958MVF6-F1
#
_cell.length_a   1.000
_cell.length_b   1.000
_cell.length_c   1.000
_cell.angle_alpha   90.00
_cell.angle_beta   90.00
_cell.angle_gamma   90.00
#
_symmetry.space_group_name_H-M   'P 1'
#
loop_
_entity.id
_entity.type
_entity.pdbx_description
1 polymer ?
#
loop_
_entity_poly.entity_id
_entity_poly.type
_entity_poly.pdbx_seq_one_letter_code
_entity_poly.pdbx_strand_id
1 'polypeptide(L)'
;MLKGEFYRRQKGYSVDELNTSLDAVSGVLVRFGKIIQARGQSYEFVRFERLLSEIGKLVNGSGRSRTSLLRDLMSWTGQVKFHLVGAPLDRISPDQWVRAGTILAESFGLWMRYLHFTTHRGWKENPEMLNQAFLHMQQSAGTLGKIFSQTDQSLSWDKVNHLIAELDGILKNHGSDQKLKNYLTFLPLVSELKFHLVGGTKDTVEPQDWPTFMVTVAQLGELGMRYSHLVAPNDWSQGVGLHQMDVTVGLAAEFLGQAVNRKTERVITYSDLSEIIAAVDKAKLWPLGIRGSSIESSLPAFLNRILRSPEDRLAGDEAQGVDEKTVSYLKEQWQGWKLAQDYVNDLAQGKTPVPGDHPHLQEIHKVAQAPWPMVHDSLGRLLFEPPKDLR
;
A
#
# COMPACT_ATOMS: atom_id res chain seq x y z
N MET A 1 3.62 22.47 16.20
CA MET A 1 2.69 22.68 17.35
C MET A 1 1.31 22.03 17.13
N LEU A 2 0.65 22.17 15.97
CA LEU A 2 -0.65 21.54 15.66
C LEU A 2 -0.65 19.99 15.65
N LYS A 3 0.43 19.35 15.19
CA LYS A 3 0.60 17.87 15.31
C LYS A 3 0.66 17.42 16.78
N GLY A 4 1.21 18.24 17.68
CA GLY A 4 1.39 17.86 19.09
C GLY A 4 0.08 17.84 19.86
N GLU A 5 -0.82 18.82 19.63
CA GLU A 5 -2.12 18.88 20.33
C GLU A 5 -3.17 17.95 19.74
N PHE A 6 -3.24 17.79 18.40
CA PHE A 6 -4.19 16.86 17.78
C PHE A 6 -3.86 15.40 18.14
N TYR A 7 -2.57 15.01 18.10
CA TYR A 7 -2.15 13.66 18.51
C TYR A 7 -2.21 13.44 20.03
N ARG A 8 -2.07 14.47 20.87
CA ARG A 8 -2.28 14.33 22.32
C ARG A 8 -3.74 14.09 22.69
N ARG A 9 -4.69 14.69 21.95
CA ARG A 9 -6.14 14.48 22.18
C ARG A 9 -6.65 13.16 21.60
N GLN A 10 -6.03 12.62 20.55
CA GLN A 10 -6.41 11.31 20.00
C GLN A 10 -6.16 10.10 20.92
N LYS A 11 -5.37 10.25 21.98
CA LYS A 11 -5.06 9.15 22.93
C LYS A 11 -6.25 8.64 23.75
N GLY A 12 -7.42 9.26 23.67
CA GLY A 12 -8.60 8.88 24.47
C GLY A 12 -9.88 8.64 23.68
N TYR A 13 -9.87 8.76 22.35
CA TYR A 13 -11.10 8.55 21.57
C TYR A 13 -11.31 7.08 21.26
N SER A 14 -12.49 6.56 21.62
CA SER A 14 -12.93 5.24 21.15
C SER A 14 -13.18 5.28 19.64
N VAL A 15 -13.18 4.10 19.00
CA VAL A 15 -13.55 3.96 17.57
C VAL A 15 -14.94 4.57 17.31
N ASP A 16 -15.87 4.44 18.26
CA ASP A 16 -17.23 4.97 18.16
C ASP A 16 -17.27 6.51 18.22
N GLU A 17 -16.44 7.14 19.04
CA GLU A 17 -16.35 8.60 19.11
C GLU A 17 -15.69 9.18 17.85
N LEU A 18 -14.72 8.46 17.30
CA LEU A 18 -14.06 8.83 16.05
C LEU A 18 -15.04 8.69 14.87
N ASN A 19 -15.83 7.60 14.83
CA ASN A 19 -16.90 7.41 13.87
C ASN A 19 -17.97 8.51 13.98
N THR A 20 -18.42 8.82 15.19
CA THR A 20 -19.42 9.88 15.44
C THR A 20 -18.91 11.25 14.97
N SER A 21 -17.63 11.55 15.21
CA SER A 21 -17.02 12.82 14.77
C SER A 21 -16.89 12.89 13.24
N LEU A 22 -16.53 11.77 12.60
CA LEU A 22 -16.45 11.66 11.14
C LEU A 22 -17.83 11.76 10.48
N ASP A 23 -18.84 11.11 11.05
CA ASP A 23 -20.23 11.19 10.59
C ASP A 23 -20.78 12.61 10.73
N ALA A 24 -20.39 13.33 11.79
CA ALA A 24 -20.71 14.75 11.95
C ALA A 24 -20.05 15.62 10.86
N VAL A 25 -18.75 15.43 10.59
CA VAL A 25 -18.03 16.17 9.53
C VAL A 25 -18.62 15.85 8.14
N SER A 26 -18.87 14.57 7.86
CA SER A 26 -19.53 14.12 6.64
C SER A 26 -20.92 14.75 6.49
N GLY A 27 -21.73 14.67 7.55
CA GLY A 27 -23.06 15.26 7.62
C GLY A 27 -23.05 16.77 7.37
N VAL A 28 -22.05 17.49 7.88
CA VAL A 28 -21.87 18.92 7.61
C VAL A 28 -21.53 19.16 6.13
N LEU A 29 -20.56 18.45 5.56
CA LEU A 29 -20.17 18.61 4.15
C LEU A 29 -21.33 18.29 3.20
N VAL A 30 -22.06 17.20 3.45
CA VAL A 30 -23.24 16.80 2.69
C VAL A 30 -24.37 17.82 2.83
N ARG A 31 -24.64 18.32 4.04
CA ARG A 31 -25.66 19.38 4.25
C ARG A 31 -25.28 20.67 3.52
N PHE A 32 -24.01 21.08 3.57
CA PHE A 32 -23.54 22.23 2.81
C PHE A 32 -23.73 22.02 1.30
N GLY A 33 -23.38 20.85 0.77
CA GLY A 33 -23.64 20.51 -0.63
C GLY A 33 -25.12 20.55 -0.99
N LYS A 34 -25.99 19.98 -0.16
CA LYS A 34 -27.45 20.01 -0.37
C LYS A 34 -28.02 21.43 -0.31
N ILE A 35 -27.52 22.29 0.58
CA ILE A 35 -27.92 23.70 0.66
C ILE A 35 -27.50 24.45 -0.62
N ILE A 36 -26.30 24.16 -1.14
CA ILE A 36 -25.82 24.73 -2.41
C ILE A 36 -26.66 24.21 -3.58
N GLN A 37 -27.00 22.92 -3.59
CA GLN A 37 -27.84 22.27 -4.59
C GLN A 37 -29.27 22.79 -4.62
N ALA A 38 -29.89 22.95 -3.46
CA ALA A 38 -31.23 23.53 -3.33
C ALA A 38 -31.33 24.96 -3.87
N ARG A 39 -30.20 25.68 -3.95
CA ARG A 39 -30.14 27.04 -4.52
C ARG A 39 -29.95 27.07 -6.04
N GLY A 40 -29.67 25.93 -6.68
CA GLY A 40 -29.55 25.79 -8.14
C GLY A 40 -28.43 26.61 -8.79
N GLN A 41 -27.58 27.28 -8.01
CA GLN A 41 -26.52 28.15 -8.50
C GLN A 41 -25.17 27.43 -8.45
N SER A 42 -24.43 27.46 -9.55
CA SER A 42 -23.01 27.08 -9.55
C SER A 42 -22.26 27.97 -8.57
N TYR A 43 -21.44 27.38 -7.71
CA TYR A 43 -20.71 28.13 -6.71
C TYR A 43 -19.40 28.64 -7.31
N GLU A 44 -19.21 29.97 -7.29
CA GLU A 44 -17.97 30.60 -7.73
C GLU A 44 -16.89 30.45 -6.65
N PHE A 45 -15.70 29.97 -7.02
CA PHE A 45 -14.58 29.77 -6.09
C PHE A 45 -14.22 31.05 -5.32
N VAL A 46 -14.29 32.20 -5.99
CA VAL A 46 -14.06 33.54 -5.42
C VAL A 46 -15.00 33.85 -4.25
N ARG A 47 -16.25 33.37 -4.28
CA ARG A 47 -17.22 33.59 -3.19
C ARG A 47 -16.87 32.74 -1.96
N PHE A 48 -16.33 31.55 -2.19
CA PHE A 48 -15.90 30.65 -1.11
C PHE A 48 -14.59 31.11 -0.45
N GLU A 49 -13.63 31.62 -1.23
CA GLU A 49 -12.44 32.28 -0.68
C GLU A 49 -12.81 33.47 0.22
N ARG A 50 -13.80 34.26 -0.21
CA ARG A 50 -14.32 35.39 0.59
C ARG A 50 -14.95 34.89 1.89
N LEU A 51 -15.77 33.84 1.84
CA LEU A 51 -16.38 33.22 3.02
C LEU A 51 -15.33 32.69 4.01
N LEU A 52 -14.33 31.94 3.53
CA LEU A 52 -13.25 31.43 4.38
C LEU A 52 -12.37 32.55 4.95
N SER A 53 -12.14 33.62 4.19
CA SER A 53 -11.47 34.83 4.68
C SER A 53 -12.28 35.46 5.82
N GLU A 54 -13.60 35.60 5.69
CA GLU A 54 -14.47 36.15 6.74
C GLU A 54 -14.55 35.23 7.98
N ILE A 55 -14.68 33.91 7.79
CA ILE A 55 -14.59 32.93 8.90
C ILE A 55 -13.22 33.02 9.58
N GLY A 56 -12.14 33.13 8.80
CA GLY A 56 -10.79 33.27 9.33
C GLY A 56 -10.59 34.55 10.14
N LYS A 57 -11.19 35.67 9.73
CA LYS A 57 -11.21 36.93 10.48
C LYS A 57 -11.99 36.81 11.79
N LEU A 58 -13.15 36.15 11.74
CA LEU A 58 -14.02 35.91 12.90
C LEU A 58 -13.38 35.00 13.96
N VAL A 59 -12.71 33.92 13.53
CA VAL A 59 -12.16 32.91 14.45
C VAL A 59 -10.85 33.37 15.09
N ASN A 60 -10.03 34.17 14.40
CA ASN A 60 -8.64 34.42 14.84
C ASN A 60 -8.31 35.85 15.24
N GLY A 61 -9.26 36.80 15.21
CA GLY A 61 -9.01 38.19 15.64
C GLY A 61 -7.74 38.78 15.01
N SER A 62 -7.81 39.21 13.74
CA SER A 62 -6.75 39.95 13.00
C SER A 62 -5.43 39.23 12.64
N GLY A 63 -5.23 37.95 13.00
CA GLY A 63 -4.02 37.20 12.60
C GLY A 63 -3.89 36.96 11.09
N ARG A 64 -3.10 37.79 10.38
CA ARG A 64 -2.87 37.75 8.92
C ARG A 64 -2.29 36.43 8.37
N SER A 65 -1.62 35.60 9.19
CA SER A 65 -0.89 34.42 8.67
C SER A 65 -1.79 33.22 8.36
N ARG A 66 -2.90 33.03 9.09
CA ARG A 66 -3.82 31.90 8.85
C ARG A 66 -4.72 32.13 7.65
N THR A 67 -5.09 33.38 7.38
CA THR A 67 -5.90 33.75 6.22
C THR A 67 -5.12 33.72 4.90
N SER A 68 -3.80 33.99 4.91
CA SER A 68 -2.94 33.78 3.74
C SER A 68 -2.77 32.29 3.41
N LEU A 69 -2.53 31.44 4.41
CA LEU A 69 -2.42 30.00 4.20
C LEU A 69 -3.71 29.41 3.62
N LEU A 70 -4.87 29.77 4.18
CA LEU A 70 -6.16 29.31 3.66
C LEU A 70 -6.38 29.75 2.21
N ARG A 71 -6.01 30.99 1.86
CA ARG A 71 -6.11 31.48 0.48
C ARG A 71 -5.21 30.69 -0.48
N ASP A 72 -3.96 30.50 -0.12
CA ASP A 72 -2.99 29.78 -0.96
C ASP A 72 -3.42 28.32 -1.15
N LEU A 73 -3.88 27.66 -0.08
CA LEU A 73 -4.44 26.30 -0.14
C LEU A 73 -5.72 26.23 -0.99
N MET A 74 -6.56 27.27 -0.98
CA MET A 74 -7.76 27.32 -1.80
C MET A 74 -7.44 27.46 -3.28
N SER A 75 -6.48 28.33 -3.63
CA SER A 75 -5.97 28.43 -5.00
C SER A 75 -5.43 27.09 -5.50
N TRP A 76 -4.60 26.43 -4.69
CA TRP A 76 -4.10 25.08 -4.98
C TRP A 76 -5.24 24.05 -5.10
N THR A 77 -6.24 24.10 -4.22
CA THR A 77 -7.43 23.22 -4.29
C THR A 77 -8.20 23.43 -5.60
N GLY A 78 -8.26 24.67 -6.09
CA GLY A 78 -8.81 25.00 -7.41
C GLY A 78 -8.04 24.31 -8.53
N GLN A 79 -6.71 24.35 -8.50
CA GLN A 79 -5.87 23.65 -9.48
C GLN A 79 -6.04 22.13 -9.42
N VAL A 80 -6.02 21.56 -8.22
CA VAL A 80 -6.28 20.13 -7.99
C VAL A 80 -7.64 19.74 -8.56
N LYS A 81 -8.68 20.52 -8.28
CA LYS A 81 -10.02 20.29 -8.85
C LYS A 81 -10.01 20.39 -10.37
N PHE A 82 -9.37 21.39 -10.95
CA PHE A 82 -9.32 21.54 -12.42
C PHE A 82 -8.65 20.33 -13.07
N HIS A 83 -7.54 19.86 -12.52
CA HIS A 83 -6.80 18.72 -13.05
C HIS A 83 -7.45 17.37 -12.78
N LEU A 84 -8.18 17.24 -11.67
CA LEU A 84 -8.92 16.03 -11.37
C LEU A 84 -10.27 16.08 -12.07
N VAL A 85 -11.15 16.98 -11.71
CA VAL A 85 -12.57 16.96 -12.15
C VAL A 85 -12.76 17.49 -13.59
N GLY A 86 -11.75 18.12 -14.22
CA GLY A 86 -11.86 18.67 -15.57
C GLY A 86 -12.84 19.86 -15.70
N ALA A 87 -13.38 20.34 -14.58
CA ALA A 87 -14.35 21.42 -14.54
C ALA A 87 -13.66 22.81 -14.53
N PRO A 88 -14.33 23.87 -15.01
CA PRO A 88 -13.80 25.23 -14.95
C PRO A 88 -13.30 25.59 -13.54
N LEU A 89 -12.12 26.22 -13.46
CA LEU A 89 -11.47 26.63 -12.21
C LEU A 89 -12.41 27.45 -11.31
N ASP A 90 -13.26 28.25 -11.93
CA ASP A 90 -14.12 29.22 -11.28
C ASP A 90 -15.45 28.65 -10.76
N ARG A 91 -15.93 27.49 -11.23
CA ARG A 91 -17.29 27.00 -10.90
C ARG A 91 -17.33 25.55 -10.49
N ILE A 92 -17.94 25.27 -9.34
CA ILE A 92 -18.33 23.90 -8.95
C ILE A 92 -19.83 23.79 -9.10
N SER A 93 -20.31 22.83 -9.91
CA SER A 93 -21.74 22.55 -9.93
C SER A 93 -22.16 21.94 -8.59
N PRO A 94 -23.38 22.22 -8.09
CA PRO A 94 -23.80 21.67 -6.81
C PRO A 94 -23.72 20.14 -6.74
N ASP A 95 -24.00 19.44 -7.84
CA ASP A 95 -23.90 17.98 -7.92
C ASP A 95 -22.45 17.49 -7.85
N GLN A 96 -21.49 18.25 -8.36
CA GLN A 96 -20.06 17.95 -8.18
C GLN A 96 -19.63 18.13 -6.73
N TRP A 97 -20.16 19.13 -6.03
CA TRP A 97 -19.84 19.38 -4.63
C TRP A 97 -20.43 18.33 -3.70
N VAL A 98 -21.69 17.96 -3.89
CA VAL A 98 -22.33 16.89 -3.10
C VAL A 98 -21.60 15.57 -3.31
N ARG A 99 -21.25 15.23 -4.56
CA ARG A 99 -20.47 14.02 -4.87
C ARG A 99 -19.08 14.06 -4.24
N ALA A 100 -18.28 15.10 -4.52
CA ALA A 100 -16.94 15.22 -3.95
C ALA A 100 -16.96 15.24 -2.42
N GLY A 101 -17.88 15.99 -1.81
CA GLY A 101 -18.03 16.10 -0.35
C GLY A 101 -18.41 14.77 0.31
N THR A 102 -19.32 14.00 -0.29
CA THR A 102 -19.73 12.68 0.25
C THR A 102 -18.56 11.70 0.18
N ILE A 103 -17.91 11.61 -0.99
CA ILE A 103 -16.87 10.60 -1.21
C ILE A 103 -15.55 10.98 -0.50
N LEU A 104 -15.22 12.27 -0.40
CA LEU A 104 -14.10 12.75 0.43
C LEU A 104 -14.35 12.48 1.90
N ALA A 105 -15.59 12.62 2.39
CA ALA A 105 -15.90 12.33 3.78
C ALA A 105 -15.80 10.83 4.09
N GLU A 106 -16.29 9.96 3.19
CA GLU A 106 -16.12 8.50 3.30
C GLU A 106 -14.63 8.10 3.27
N SER A 107 -13.87 8.62 2.30
CA SER A 107 -12.43 8.33 2.17
C SER A 107 -11.64 8.87 3.36
N PHE A 108 -11.92 10.09 3.80
CA PHE A 108 -11.30 10.66 4.98
C PHE A 108 -11.64 9.86 6.23
N GLY A 109 -12.88 9.40 6.38
CA GLY A 109 -13.28 8.53 7.49
C GLY A 109 -12.51 7.22 7.53
N LEU A 110 -12.37 6.56 6.38
CA LEU A 110 -11.59 5.33 6.25
C LEU A 110 -10.09 5.56 6.51
N TRP A 111 -9.52 6.66 6.01
CA TRP A 111 -8.13 7.04 6.27
C TRP A 111 -7.87 7.37 7.74
N MET A 112 -8.81 8.05 8.39
CA MET A 112 -8.73 8.35 9.82
C MET A 112 -8.83 7.09 10.68
N ARG A 113 -9.64 6.09 10.28
CA ARG A 113 -9.64 4.76 10.91
C ARG A 113 -8.29 4.08 10.73
N TYR A 114 -7.74 4.05 9.52
CA TYR A 114 -6.40 3.53 9.26
C TYR A 114 -5.34 4.20 10.15
N LEU A 115 -5.33 5.54 10.24
CA LEU A 115 -4.42 6.27 11.12
C LEU A 115 -4.64 5.93 12.58
N HIS A 116 -5.89 5.83 13.03
CA HIS A 116 -6.22 5.47 14.40
C HIS A 116 -5.61 4.10 14.74
N PHE A 117 -5.83 3.10 13.90
CA PHE A 117 -5.31 1.74 14.12
C PHE A 117 -3.77 1.67 14.04
N THR A 118 -3.13 2.39 13.13
CA THR A 118 -1.66 2.38 12.98
C THR A 118 -0.91 3.23 14.00
N THR A 119 -1.58 4.20 14.63
CA THR A 119 -0.98 5.06 15.67
C THR A 119 -1.29 4.60 17.09
N HIS A 120 -2.30 3.75 17.28
CA HIS A 120 -2.57 3.09 18.55
C HIS A 120 -1.47 2.10 18.90
N ARG A 121 -0.81 2.25 20.05
CA ARG A 121 0.29 1.35 20.47
C ARG A 121 -0.10 -0.14 20.53
N GLY A 122 -1.40 -0.44 20.66
CA GLY A 122 -1.92 -1.80 20.78
C GLY A 122 -1.91 -2.62 19.50
N TRP A 123 -1.65 -2.06 18.30
CA TRP A 123 -1.64 -2.88 17.08
C TRP A 123 -0.51 -3.92 17.08
N LYS A 124 0.58 -3.67 17.80
CA LYS A 124 1.67 -4.66 17.98
C LYS A 124 1.21 -5.90 18.75
N GLU A 125 0.25 -5.71 19.64
CA GLU A 125 -0.30 -6.75 20.52
C GLU A 125 -1.54 -7.41 19.91
N ASN A 126 -2.13 -6.81 18.87
CA ASN A 126 -3.32 -7.31 18.20
C ASN A 126 -3.22 -7.20 16.67
N PRO A 127 -2.67 -8.22 15.99
CA PRO A 127 -2.58 -8.28 14.53
C PRO A 127 -3.91 -8.08 13.81
N GLU A 128 -5.04 -8.44 14.43
CA GLU A 128 -6.36 -8.25 13.83
C GLU A 128 -6.74 -6.78 13.68
N MET A 129 -6.29 -5.91 14.59
CA MET A 129 -6.47 -4.46 14.42
C MET A 129 -5.72 -3.95 13.19
N LEU A 130 -4.54 -4.51 12.90
CA LEU A 130 -3.79 -4.14 11.72
C LEU A 130 -4.45 -4.67 10.44
N ASN A 131 -4.98 -5.90 10.46
CA ASN A 131 -5.78 -6.44 9.35
C ASN A 131 -6.99 -5.55 9.04
N GLN A 132 -7.72 -5.10 10.07
CA GLN A 132 -8.83 -4.14 9.90
C GLN A 132 -8.36 -2.79 9.37
N ALA A 133 -7.20 -2.30 9.82
CA ALA A 133 -6.61 -1.06 9.30
C ALA A 133 -6.31 -1.16 7.81
N PHE A 134 -5.76 -2.30 7.37
CA PHE A 134 -5.46 -2.55 5.96
C PHE A 134 -6.73 -2.65 5.12
N LEU A 135 -7.76 -3.35 5.63
CA LEU A 135 -9.07 -3.39 4.97
C LEU A 135 -9.64 -1.98 4.76
N HIS A 136 -9.61 -1.13 5.79
CA HIS A 136 -10.07 0.25 5.65
C HIS A 136 -9.21 1.09 4.71
N MET A 137 -7.89 0.88 4.69
CA MET A 137 -6.99 1.54 3.75
C MET A 137 -7.33 1.15 2.31
N GLN A 138 -7.51 -0.13 2.02
CA GLN A 138 -7.89 -0.61 0.69
C GLN A 138 -9.27 -0.11 0.26
N GLN A 139 -10.26 -0.13 1.17
CA GLN A 139 -11.58 0.44 0.93
C GLN A 139 -11.50 1.94 0.62
N SER A 140 -10.70 2.68 1.39
CA SER A 140 -10.47 4.12 1.16
C SER A 140 -9.86 4.35 -0.20
N ALA A 141 -8.86 3.55 -0.57
CA ALA A 141 -8.17 3.67 -1.84
C ALA A 141 -9.11 3.36 -3.01
N GLY A 142 -9.92 2.31 -2.91
CA GLY A 142 -10.95 1.99 -3.91
C GLY A 142 -11.99 3.10 -4.05
N THR A 143 -12.44 3.68 -2.93
CA THR A 143 -13.38 4.81 -2.93
C THR A 143 -12.76 6.05 -3.59
N LEU A 144 -11.51 6.40 -3.25
CA LEU A 144 -10.78 7.49 -3.91
C LEU A 144 -10.57 7.23 -5.40
N GLY A 145 -10.20 6.00 -5.77
CA GLY A 145 -10.04 5.61 -7.16
C GLY A 145 -11.33 5.75 -7.97
N LYS A 146 -12.49 5.46 -7.37
CA LYS A 146 -13.81 5.73 -8.01
C LYS A 146 -14.08 7.23 -8.19
N ILE A 147 -13.58 8.11 -7.33
CA ILE A 147 -13.67 9.56 -7.57
C ILE A 147 -12.86 9.92 -8.79
N PHE A 148 -11.59 9.48 -8.82
CA PHE A 148 -10.69 9.81 -9.90
C PHE A 148 -11.10 9.15 -11.22
N SER A 149 -11.88 8.08 -11.20
CA SER A 149 -12.43 7.48 -12.42
C SER A 149 -13.59 8.23 -13.03
N GLN A 150 -14.19 9.18 -12.30
CA GLN A 150 -15.27 10.04 -12.81
C GLN A 150 -14.72 11.29 -13.52
N THR A 151 -13.41 11.36 -13.67
CA THR A 151 -12.74 12.47 -14.32
C THR A 151 -12.76 12.26 -15.83
N ASP A 152 -12.92 13.33 -16.60
CA ASP A 152 -12.88 13.25 -18.07
C ASP A 152 -11.44 13.32 -18.62
N GLN A 153 -10.44 13.47 -17.73
CA GLN A 153 -9.06 13.73 -18.10
C GLN A 153 -8.11 12.71 -17.50
N SER A 154 -7.20 12.21 -18.33
CA SER A 154 -6.03 11.47 -17.87
C SER A 154 -5.12 12.39 -17.05
N LEU A 155 -4.63 11.88 -15.92
CA LEU A 155 -3.70 12.61 -15.06
C LEU A 155 -2.27 12.16 -15.38
N SER A 156 -1.40 13.10 -15.77
CA SER A 156 0.01 12.81 -15.96
C SER A 156 0.82 12.94 -14.67
N TRP A 157 1.88 12.15 -14.52
CA TRP A 157 2.80 12.29 -13.39
C TRP A 157 3.49 13.66 -13.34
N ASP A 158 3.67 14.31 -14.48
CA ASP A 158 4.17 15.69 -14.54
C ASP A 158 3.20 16.68 -13.87
N LYS A 159 1.88 16.53 -14.10
CA LYS A 159 0.87 17.34 -13.41
C LYS A 159 0.88 17.06 -11.91
N VAL A 160 0.98 15.80 -11.51
CA VAL A 160 1.09 15.41 -10.09
C VAL A 160 2.33 16.02 -9.45
N ASN A 161 3.48 15.95 -10.13
CA ASN A 161 4.74 16.53 -9.69
C ASN A 161 4.62 18.05 -9.50
N HIS A 162 4.00 18.74 -10.46
CA HIS A 162 3.74 20.18 -10.37
C HIS A 162 2.88 20.53 -9.16
N LEU A 163 1.74 19.85 -8.97
CA LEU A 163 0.83 20.08 -7.86
C LEU A 163 1.48 19.82 -6.49
N ILE A 164 2.30 18.77 -6.36
CA ILE A 164 3.03 18.47 -5.13
C ILE A 164 4.10 19.53 -4.87
N ALA A 165 4.81 19.99 -5.90
CA ALA A 165 5.83 21.02 -5.77
C ALA A 165 5.23 22.38 -5.36
N GLU A 166 4.06 22.74 -5.90
CA GLU A 166 3.31 23.92 -5.48
C GLU A 166 2.87 23.82 -4.02
N LEU A 167 2.28 22.67 -3.62
CA LEU A 167 1.86 22.46 -2.24
C LEU A 167 3.04 22.52 -1.27
N ASP A 168 4.18 21.93 -1.62
CA ASP A 168 5.42 22.02 -0.84
C ASP A 168 5.87 23.49 -0.67
N GLY A 169 5.79 24.28 -1.73
CA GLY A 169 6.09 25.72 -1.70
C GLY A 169 5.16 26.50 -0.77
N ILE A 170 3.85 26.25 -0.86
CA ILE A 170 2.84 26.85 0.03
C ILE A 170 3.15 26.48 1.48
N LEU A 171 3.32 25.19 1.79
CA LEU A 171 3.57 24.72 3.15
C LEU A 171 4.87 25.30 3.73
N LYS A 172 5.94 25.42 2.94
CA LYS A 172 7.20 26.05 3.35
C LYS A 172 7.05 27.53 3.66
N ASN A 173 6.33 28.27 2.81
CA ASN A 173 6.06 29.70 3.03
C ASN A 173 5.27 29.95 4.32
N HIS A 174 4.56 28.95 4.83
CA HIS A 174 3.81 29.00 6.09
C HIS A 174 4.50 28.25 7.24
N GLY A 175 5.81 28.00 7.15
CA GLY A 175 6.63 27.48 8.25
C GLY A 175 6.45 25.98 8.54
N SER A 176 5.95 25.20 7.58
CA SER A 176 5.92 23.75 7.69
C SER A 176 7.26 23.14 7.27
N ASP A 177 7.83 22.31 8.13
CA ASP A 177 9.03 21.50 7.82
C ASP A 177 8.70 20.24 7.00
N GLN A 178 7.44 20.04 6.60
CA GLN A 178 7.09 18.89 5.75
C GLN A 178 7.76 19.01 4.38
N LYS A 179 8.59 18.02 4.06
CA LYS A 179 9.23 17.88 2.76
C LYS A 179 8.36 17.02 1.88
N LEU A 180 7.30 17.59 1.32
CA LEU A 180 6.45 16.86 0.37
C LEU A 180 7.24 16.45 -0.88
N LYS A 181 8.33 17.16 -1.20
CA LYS A 181 9.31 16.75 -2.21
C LYS A 181 9.88 15.34 -1.99
N ASN A 182 9.89 14.81 -0.77
CA ASN A 182 10.29 13.43 -0.53
C ASN A 182 9.28 12.43 -1.12
N TYR A 183 8.02 12.80 -1.34
CA TYR A 183 7.08 11.93 -2.05
C TYR A 183 7.40 11.84 -3.54
N LEU A 184 8.00 12.89 -4.12
CA LEU A 184 8.41 12.91 -5.52
C LEU A 184 9.49 11.89 -5.85
N THR A 185 10.31 11.49 -4.87
CA THR A 185 11.32 10.45 -5.08
C THR A 185 10.70 9.08 -5.34
N PHE A 186 9.43 8.87 -4.97
CA PHE A 186 8.70 7.63 -5.23
C PHE A 186 7.92 7.65 -6.54
N LEU A 187 7.75 8.80 -7.21
CA LEU A 187 6.99 8.87 -8.47
C LEU A 187 7.51 7.92 -9.55
N PRO A 188 8.83 7.74 -9.76
CA PRO A 188 9.32 6.74 -10.71
C PRO A 188 8.83 5.33 -10.38
N LEU A 189 8.90 4.93 -9.11
CA LEU A 189 8.38 3.63 -8.68
C LEU A 189 6.87 3.52 -8.88
N VAL A 190 6.12 4.57 -8.52
CA VAL A 190 4.67 4.60 -8.73
C VAL A 190 4.31 4.45 -10.21
N SER A 191 5.06 5.10 -11.10
CA SER A 191 4.90 5.01 -12.55
C SER A 191 5.18 3.59 -13.07
N GLU A 192 6.28 2.95 -12.64
CA GLU A 192 6.58 1.56 -13.01
C GLU A 192 5.51 0.59 -12.49
N LEU A 193 5.11 0.73 -11.24
CA LEU A 193 4.08 -0.11 -10.64
C LEU A 193 2.74 0.04 -11.37
N LYS A 194 2.37 1.27 -11.76
CA LYS A 194 1.17 1.50 -12.56
C LYS A 194 1.28 0.81 -13.91
N PHE A 195 2.36 1.06 -14.65
CA PHE A 195 2.55 0.51 -15.99
C PHE A 195 2.56 -1.02 -15.98
N HIS A 196 3.30 -1.62 -15.05
CA HIS A 196 3.54 -3.06 -15.04
C HIS A 196 2.48 -3.87 -14.30
N LEU A 197 1.76 -3.29 -13.33
CA LEU A 197 0.85 -4.05 -12.47
C LEU A 197 -0.62 -3.68 -12.67
N VAL A 198 -0.90 -2.53 -13.31
CA VAL A 198 -2.26 -2.09 -13.64
C VAL A 198 -2.44 -2.08 -15.16
N GLY A 199 -1.48 -1.53 -15.89
CA GLY A 199 -1.48 -1.43 -17.35
C GLY A 199 -1.60 0.01 -17.87
N GLY A 200 -1.88 0.14 -19.17
CA GLY A 200 -2.00 1.43 -19.86
C GLY A 200 -0.64 2.10 -20.11
N THR A 201 -0.63 3.42 -20.15
CA THR A 201 0.59 4.23 -20.33
C THR A 201 1.36 4.40 -19.02
N LYS A 202 2.68 4.57 -19.15
CA LYS A 202 3.59 4.76 -18.01
C LYS A 202 3.42 6.10 -17.31
N ASP A 203 3.20 7.15 -18.09
CA ASP A 203 3.24 8.54 -17.61
C ASP A 203 1.87 9.13 -17.28
N THR A 204 0.78 8.44 -17.63
CA THR A 204 -0.59 8.88 -17.33
C THR A 204 -1.41 7.78 -16.66
N VAL A 205 -2.35 8.21 -15.82
CA VAL A 205 -3.42 7.35 -15.31
C VAL A 205 -4.72 7.77 -15.99
N GLU A 206 -5.25 6.86 -16.79
CA GLU A 206 -6.56 7.04 -17.41
C GLU A 206 -7.66 6.95 -16.35
N PRO A 207 -8.80 7.65 -16.54
CA PRO A 207 -9.91 7.61 -15.60
C PRO A 207 -10.28 6.18 -15.14
N GLN A 208 -10.45 5.26 -16.07
CA GLN A 208 -10.82 3.87 -15.78
C GLN A 208 -9.78 3.08 -14.96
N ASP A 209 -8.52 3.49 -14.95
CA ASP A 209 -7.43 2.77 -14.27
C ASP A 209 -7.35 3.11 -12.77
N TRP A 210 -7.89 4.25 -12.35
CA TRP A 210 -7.76 4.76 -10.99
C TRP A 210 -8.23 3.82 -9.87
N PRO A 211 -9.39 3.14 -9.97
CA PRO A 211 -9.84 2.23 -8.92
C PRO A 211 -8.83 1.10 -8.70
N THR A 212 -8.39 0.47 -9.78
CA THR A 212 -7.41 -0.62 -9.75
C THR A 212 -6.06 -0.12 -9.25
N PHE A 213 -5.59 1.02 -9.74
CA PHE A 213 -4.32 1.60 -9.35
C PHE A 213 -4.27 1.96 -7.86
N MET A 214 -5.29 2.64 -7.34
CA MET A 214 -5.33 3.02 -5.92
C MET A 214 -5.37 1.80 -5.00
N VAL A 215 -6.17 0.78 -5.33
CA VAL A 215 -6.21 -0.48 -4.57
C VAL A 215 -4.86 -1.20 -4.64
N THR A 216 -4.22 -1.25 -5.81
CA THR A 216 -2.89 -1.85 -6.01
C THR A 216 -1.84 -1.18 -5.11
N VAL A 217 -1.82 0.15 -5.07
CA VAL A 217 -0.91 0.92 -4.19
C VAL A 217 -1.21 0.63 -2.72
N ALA A 218 -2.47 0.53 -2.32
CA ALA A 218 -2.85 0.19 -0.96
C ALA A 218 -2.40 -1.23 -0.57
N GLN A 219 -2.59 -2.23 -1.45
CA GLN A 219 -2.15 -3.61 -1.23
C GLN A 219 -0.62 -3.71 -1.09
N LEU A 220 0.15 -2.99 -1.92
CA LEU A 220 1.61 -2.92 -1.79
C LEU A 220 2.02 -2.25 -0.48
N GLY A 221 1.33 -1.18 -0.09
CA GLY A 221 1.51 -0.53 1.21
C GLY A 221 1.24 -1.47 2.38
N GLU A 222 0.18 -2.28 2.29
CA GLU A 222 -0.12 -3.33 3.26
C GLU A 222 1.03 -4.34 3.35
N LEU A 223 1.53 -4.86 2.22
CA LEU A 223 2.62 -5.84 2.22
C LEU A 223 3.86 -5.30 2.92
N GLY A 224 4.26 -4.06 2.60
CA GLY A 224 5.40 -3.40 3.22
C GLY A 224 5.19 -3.17 4.72
N MET A 225 4.02 -2.68 5.12
CA MET A 225 3.69 -2.46 6.52
C MET A 225 3.66 -3.78 7.30
N ARG A 226 2.95 -4.80 6.81
CA ARG A 226 2.87 -6.13 7.40
C ARG A 226 4.26 -6.71 7.61
N TYR A 227 5.13 -6.67 6.60
CA TYR A 227 6.50 -7.13 6.74
C TYR A 227 7.24 -6.35 7.84
N SER A 228 7.26 -5.03 7.77
CA SER A 228 8.03 -4.18 8.71
C SER A 228 7.55 -4.27 10.17
N HIS A 229 6.28 -4.62 10.38
CA HIS A 229 5.61 -4.51 11.67
C HIS A 229 5.22 -5.84 12.30
N LEU A 230 4.94 -6.87 11.49
CA LEU A 230 4.50 -8.19 11.96
C LEU A 230 5.50 -9.30 11.64
N VAL A 231 6.31 -9.18 10.60
CA VAL A 231 7.32 -10.20 10.24
C VAL A 231 8.68 -9.84 10.79
N ALA A 232 9.27 -8.71 10.37
CA ALA A 232 10.64 -8.33 10.70
C ALA A 232 10.95 -8.25 12.22
N PRO A 233 10.03 -7.84 13.11
CA PRO A 233 10.29 -7.83 14.55
C PRO A 233 10.24 -9.21 15.22
N ASN A 234 9.73 -10.22 14.53
CA ASN A 234 9.55 -11.58 15.04
C ASN A 234 10.50 -12.56 14.33
N ASP A 235 10.68 -13.75 14.90
CA ASP A 235 11.29 -14.85 14.15
C ASP A 235 10.32 -15.31 13.05
N TRP A 236 10.65 -14.96 11.80
CA TRP A 236 9.82 -15.26 10.63
C TRP A 236 9.69 -16.76 10.35
N SER A 237 10.49 -17.62 10.99
CA SER A 237 10.44 -19.08 10.83
C SER A 237 9.65 -19.78 11.94
N GLN A 238 9.15 -19.07 12.95
CA GLN A 238 8.46 -19.68 14.09
C GLN A 238 7.21 -18.92 14.54
N GLY A 239 6.28 -19.65 15.17
CA GLY A 239 5.14 -19.09 15.89
C GLY A 239 4.38 -18.01 15.13
N VAL A 240 4.24 -16.83 15.77
CA VAL A 240 3.53 -15.68 15.17
C VAL A 240 4.24 -15.15 13.93
N GLY A 241 5.58 -15.14 13.89
CA GLY A 241 6.32 -14.62 12.74
C GLY A 241 6.13 -15.49 11.50
N LEU A 242 6.16 -16.82 11.65
CA LEU A 242 5.85 -17.76 10.57
C LEU A 242 4.43 -17.57 10.03
N HIS A 243 3.45 -17.46 10.92
CA HIS A 243 2.06 -17.21 10.52
C HIS A 243 1.91 -15.89 9.76
N GLN A 244 2.56 -14.81 10.21
CA GLN A 244 2.47 -13.52 9.53
C GLN A 244 3.23 -13.50 8.22
N MET A 245 4.34 -14.24 8.11
CA MET A 245 5.04 -14.44 6.85
C MET A 245 4.18 -15.22 5.86
N ASP A 246 3.46 -16.24 6.32
CA ASP A 246 2.51 -17.02 5.50
C ASP A 246 1.42 -16.15 4.89
N VAL A 247 0.76 -15.33 5.72
CA VAL A 247 -0.21 -14.34 5.25
C VAL A 247 0.42 -13.37 4.24
N THR A 248 1.65 -12.89 4.52
CA THR A 248 2.37 -11.97 3.63
C THR A 248 2.67 -12.59 2.26
N VAL A 249 3.15 -13.83 2.22
CA VAL A 249 3.46 -14.55 0.98
C VAL A 249 2.17 -14.86 0.21
N GLY A 250 1.11 -15.27 0.90
CA GLY A 250 -0.21 -15.50 0.29
C GLY A 250 -0.75 -14.25 -0.41
N LEU A 251 -0.73 -13.10 0.28
CA LEU A 251 -1.14 -11.80 -0.29
C LEU A 251 -0.24 -11.36 -1.44
N ALA A 252 1.08 -11.54 -1.33
CA ALA A 252 2.02 -11.23 -2.41
C ALA A 252 1.77 -12.09 -3.65
N ALA A 253 1.51 -13.38 -3.48
CA ALA A 253 1.23 -14.30 -4.57
C ALA A 253 -0.14 -14.02 -5.22
N GLU A 254 -1.16 -13.67 -4.44
CA GLU A 254 -2.44 -13.20 -4.97
C GLU A 254 -2.26 -11.92 -5.80
N PHE A 255 -1.53 -10.95 -5.25
CA PHE A 255 -1.22 -9.70 -5.93
C PHE A 255 -0.49 -9.92 -7.27
N LEU A 256 0.55 -10.77 -7.27
CA LEU A 256 1.28 -11.16 -8.48
C LEU A 256 0.36 -11.84 -9.49
N GLY A 257 -0.49 -12.78 -9.04
CA GLY A 257 -1.48 -13.43 -9.91
C GLY A 257 -2.45 -12.43 -10.54
N GLN A 258 -2.93 -11.43 -9.79
CA GLN A 258 -3.77 -10.36 -10.32
C GLN A 258 -3.03 -9.50 -11.36
N ALA A 259 -1.77 -9.15 -11.10
CA ALA A 259 -0.95 -8.38 -12.03
C ALA A 259 -0.67 -9.14 -13.33
N VAL A 260 -0.32 -10.43 -13.23
CA VAL A 260 -0.18 -11.35 -14.38
C VAL A 260 -1.47 -11.39 -15.20
N ASN A 261 -2.62 -11.50 -14.54
CA ASN A 261 -3.92 -11.59 -15.21
C ASN A 261 -4.35 -10.30 -15.94
N ARG A 262 -3.76 -9.16 -15.61
CA ARG A 262 -4.02 -7.87 -16.28
C ARG A 262 -3.17 -7.70 -17.55
N LYS A 263 -2.04 -8.41 -17.67
CA LYS A 263 -1.16 -8.36 -18.85
C LYS A 263 -1.78 -9.15 -20.00
N THR A 264 -1.71 -8.61 -21.21
CA THR A 264 -2.22 -9.28 -22.43
C THR A 264 -1.57 -10.64 -22.66
N GLU A 265 -0.25 -10.73 -22.43
CA GLU A 265 0.52 -11.96 -22.59
C GLU A 265 0.47 -12.90 -21.37
N ARG A 266 -0.26 -12.51 -20.31
CA ARG A 266 -0.31 -13.26 -19.04
C ARG A 266 1.08 -13.57 -18.47
N VAL A 267 2.02 -12.65 -18.66
CA VAL A 267 3.38 -12.72 -18.09
C VAL A 267 3.85 -11.32 -17.71
N ILE A 268 4.56 -11.21 -16.59
CA ILE A 268 5.38 -10.05 -16.22
C ILE A 268 6.81 -10.40 -16.59
N THR A 269 7.32 -9.80 -17.66
CA THR A 269 8.61 -10.21 -18.26
C THR A 269 9.79 -9.87 -17.34
N TYR A 270 10.97 -10.44 -17.62
CA TYR A 270 12.20 -9.99 -16.95
C TYR A 270 12.48 -8.50 -17.11
N SER A 271 12.18 -7.95 -18.29
CA SER A 271 12.35 -6.51 -18.55
C SER A 271 11.46 -5.70 -17.62
N ASP A 272 10.20 -6.10 -17.47
CA ASP A 272 9.24 -5.44 -16.56
C ASP A 272 9.75 -5.47 -15.11
N LEU A 273 10.25 -6.63 -14.67
CA LEU A 273 10.80 -6.78 -13.31
C LEU A 273 12.07 -5.96 -13.10
N SER A 274 12.96 -5.89 -14.10
CA SER A 274 14.19 -5.08 -14.04
C SER A 274 13.85 -3.60 -13.90
N GLU A 275 12.86 -3.09 -14.64
CA GLU A 275 12.40 -1.70 -14.51
C GLU A 275 11.86 -1.40 -13.09
N ILE A 276 11.06 -2.32 -12.53
CA ILE A 276 10.58 -2.20 -11.15
C ILE A 276 11.75 -2.21 -10.16
N ILE A 277 12.71 -3.13 -10.31
CA ILE A 277 13.89 -3.24 -9.45
C ILE A 277 14.70 -1.94 -9.49
N ALA A 278 14.94 -1.39 -10.68
CA ALA A 278 15.65 -0.12 -10.85
C ALA A 278 14.91 1.04 -10.18
N ALA A 279 13.58 1.08 -10.25
CA ALA A 279 12.79 2.11 -9.60
C ALA A 279 12.78 1.98 -8.06
N VAL A 280 12.77 0.76 -7.52
CA VAL A 280 12.94 0.50 -6.08
C VAL A 280 14.33 0.93 -5.60
N ASP A 281 15.38 0.69 -6.39
CA ASP A 281 16.75 1.11 -6.08
C ASP A 281 16.88 2.64 -6.06
N LYS A 282 16.31 3.32 -7.06
CA LYS A 282 16.24 4.79 -7.11
C LYS A 282 15.47 5.38 -5.92
N ALA A 283 14.42 4.70 -5.47
CA ALA A 283 13.66 5.07 -4.28
C ALA A 283 14.37 4.73 -2.95
N LYS A 284 15.49 4.00 -3.00
CA LYS A 284 16.27 3.53 -1.84
C LYS A 284 15.42 2.72 -0.85
N LEU A 285 14.57 1.86 -1.40
CA LEU A 285 13.62 1.05 -0.62
C LEU A 285 14.07 -0.37 -0.32
N TRP A 286 15.26 -0.79 -0.79
CA TRP A 286 15.76 -2.12 -0.51
C TRP A 286 16.06 -2.32 0.98
N PRO A 287 15.53 -3.40 1.60
CA PRO A 287 15.86 -3.72 2.98
C PRO A 287 17.30 -4.26 3.08
N LEU A 288 17.86 -4.21 4.30
CA LEU A 288 19.08 -4.94 4.67
C LEU A 288 20.32 -4.64 3.80
N GLY A 289 20.36 -3.49 3.13
CA GLY A 289 21.49 -3.11 2.26
C GLY A 289 21.60 -3.94 0.98
N ILE A 290 20.55 -4.67 0.61
CA ILE A 290 20.50 -5.40 -0.67
C ILE A 290 20.58 -4.37 -1.80
N ARG A 291 21.42 -4.64 -2.81
CA ARG A 291 21.53 -3.79 -4.00
C ARG A 291 20.58 -4.29 -5.07
N GLY A 292 19.93 -3.37 -5.81
CA GLY A 292 19.07 -3.74 -6.93
C GLY A 292 19.79 -4.65 -7.94
N SER A 293 21.08 -4.37 -8.23
CA SER A 293 21.91 -5.18 -9.13
C SER A 293 22.06 -6.64 -8.68
N SER A 294 22.12 -6.90 -7.36
CA SER A 294 22.23 -8.26 -6.83
C SER A 294 20.94 -9.05 -7.02
N ILE A 295 19.79 -8.37 -6.91
CA ILE A 295 18.48 -8.97 -7.17
C ILE A 295 18.36 -9.24 -8.67
N GLU A 296 18.68 -8.25 -9.50
CA GLU A 296 18.62 -8.36 -10.96
C GLU A 296 19.48 -9.53 -11.48
N SER A 297 20.72 -9.66 -11.01
CA SER A 297 21.60 -10.77 -11.42
C SER A 297 21.10 -12.14 -10.97
N SER A 298 20.36 -12.17 -9.85
CA SER A 298 19.84 -13.42 -9.28
C SER A 298 18.47 -13.80 -9.84
N LEU A 299 17.75 -12.85 -10.44
CA LEU A 299 16.36 -13.02 -10.84
C LEU A 299 16.16 -14.15 -11.86
N PRO A 300 16.97 -14.29 -12.94
CA PRO A 300 16.81 -15.40 -13.87
C PRO A 300 17.03 -16.76 -13.21
N ALA A 301 18.03 -16.86 -12.32
CA ALA A 301 18.29 -18.09 -11.57
C ALA A 301 17.15 -18.39 -10.59
N PHE A 302 16.60 -17.37 -9.93
CA PHE A 302 15.48 -17.51 -9.01
C PHE A 302 14.22 -18.01 -9.74
N LEU A 303 13.82 -17.34 -10.83
CA LEU A 303 12.63 -17.75 -11.60
C LEU A 303 12.82 -19.13 -12.23
N ASN A 304 13.95 -19.39 -12.88
CA ASN A 304 14.17 -20.65 -13.57
C ASN A 304 14.50 -21.82 -12.65
N ARG A 305 15.12 -21.61 -11.49
CA ARG A 305 15.55 -22.75 -10.63
C ARG A 305 14.65 -22.97 -9.43
N ILE A 306 14.02 -21.92 -8.93
CA ILE A 306 13.24 -21.94 -7.70
C ILE A 306 11.76 -21.86 -8.00
N LEU A 307 11.34 -21.11 -9.02
CA LEU A 307 9.92 -20.90 -9.31
C LEU A 307 9.38 -21.68 -10.53
N ARG A 308 10.19 -22.56 -11.11
CA ARG A 308 9.76 -23.55 -12.11
C ARG A 308 9.86 -24.95 -11.53
N SER A 309 8.85 -25.77 -11.81
CA SER A 309 8.85 -27.17 -11.41
C SER A 309 10.05 -27.91 -12.03
N PRO A 310 10.61 -28.93 -11.35
CA PRO A 310 11.62 -29.79 -11.94
C PRO A 310 11.22 -30.35 -13.32
N GLU A 311 9.95 -30.72 -13.49
CA GLU A 311 9.39 -31.30 -14.70
C GLU A 311 9.43 -30.31 -15.87
N ASP A 312 8.98 -29.07 -15.65
CA ASP A 312 9.01 -28.00 -16.66
C ASP A 312 10.46 -27.70 -17.08
N ARG A 313 11.39 -27.64 -16.12
CA ARG A 313 12.82 -27.40 -16.41
C ARG A 313 13.45 -28.53 -17.22
N LEU A 314 13.14 -29.78 -16.89
CA LEU A 314 13.63 -30.95 -17.63
C LEU A 314 13.04 -31.02 -19.05
N ALA A 315 11.84 -30.46 -19.25
CA ALA A 315 11.24 -30.29 -20.57
C ALA A 315 11.85 -29.13 -21.38
N GLY A 316 12.77 -28.34 -20.79
CA GLY A 316 13.37 -27.16 -21.42
C GLY A 316 12.50 -25.91 -21.40
N ASP A 317 11.46 -25.86 -20.55
CA ASP A 317 10.66 -24.66 -20.34
C ASP A 317 11.45 -23.64 -19.50
N GLU A 318 11.92 -22.58 -20.15
CA GLU A 318 12.59 -21.46 -19.49
C GLU A 318 11.57 -20.38 -19.13
N ALA A 319 11.57 -19.97 -17.86
CA ALA A 319 10.75 -18.85 -17.39
C ALA A 319 11.18 -17.59 -18.13
N GLN A 320 10.27 -16.95 -18.88
CA GLN A 320 10.49 -15.63 -19.50
C GLN A 320 10.15 -14.46 -18.55
N GLY A 321 9.64 -14.80 -17.36
CA GLY A 321 9.11 -13.85 -16.38
C GLY A 321 8.24 -14.56 -15.34
N VAL A 322 7.40 -13.79 -14.67
CA VAL A 322 6.39 -14.32 -13.74
C VAL A 322 5.07 -14.50 -14.48
N ASP A 323 4.62 -15.74 -14.61
CA ASP A 323 3.32 -16.13 -15.16
C ASP A 323 2.47 -16.88 -14.11
N GLU A 324 1.30 -17.37 -14.51
CA GLU A 324 0.39 -18.10 -13.61
C GLU A 324 1.00 -19.39 -13.06
N LYS A 325 1.80 -20.10 -13.86
CA LYS A 325 2.53 -21.30 -13.41
C LYS A 325 3.54 -20.95 -12.31
N THR A 326 4.30 -19.88 -12.52
CA THR A 326 5.31 -19.36 -11.59
C THR A 326 4.65 -18.99 -10.25
N VAL A 327 3.51 -18.29 -10.29
CA VAL A 327 2.76 -17.90 -9.09
C VAL A 327 2.18 -19.13 -8.37
N SER A 328 1.65 -20.10 -9.12
CA SER A 328 1.09 -21.32 -8.54
C SER A 328 2.16 -22.17 -7.86
N TYR A 329 3.31 -22.35 -8.53
CA TYR A 329 4.43 -23.09 -7.99
C TYR A 329 5.06 -22.38 -6.77
N LEU A 330 5.15 -21.05 -6.79
CA LEU A 330 5.55 -20.28 -5.59
C LEU A 330 4.66 -20.60 -4.38
N LYS A 331 3.33 -20.62 -4.55
CA LYS A 331 2.39 -20.95 -3.47
C LYS A 331 2.59 -22.38 -2.96
N GLU A 332 2.77 -23.33 -3.87
CA GLU A 332 3.02 -24.73 -3.54
C GLU A 332 4.32 -24.90 -2.73
N GLN A 333 5.44 -24.33 -3.22
CA GLN A 333 6.74 -24.41 -2.56
C GLN A 333 6.72 -23.73 -1.19
N TRP A 334 6.07 -22.57 -1.09
CA TRP A 334 5.89 -21.88 0.19
C TRP A 334 5.09 -22.73 1.17
N GLN A 335 3.95 -23.30 0.75
CA GLN A 335 3.11 -24.15 1.60
C GLN A 335 3.87 -25.40 2.07
N GLY A 336 4.61 -26.03 1.16
CA GLY A 336 5.50 -27.15 1.47
C GLY A 336 6.53 -26.79 2.54
N TRP A 337 7.24 -25.67 2.36
CA TRP A 337 8.22 -25.16 3.31
C TRP A 337 7.59 -24.75 4.66
N LYS A 338 6.39 -24.19 4.67
CA LYS A 338 5.69 -23.84 5.90
C LYS A 338 5.32 -25.09 6.70
N LEU A 339 4.71 -26.09 6.06
CA LEU A 339 4.33 -27.35 6.70
C LEU A 339 5.55 -28.06 7.29
N ALA A 340 6.64 -28.07 6.53
CA ALA A 340 7.96 -28.49 6.95
C ALA A 340 8.43 -27.79 8.24
N GLN A 341 8.36 -26.46 8.26
CA GLN A 341 8.78 -25.66 9.39
C GLN A 341 7.88 -25.85 10.62
N ASP A 342 6.55 -25.95 10.42
CA ASP A 342 5.59 -26.27 11.48
C ASP A 342 5.91 -27.63 12.12
N TYR A 343 6.22 -28.64 11.30
CA TYR A 343 6.62 -29.98 11.77
C TYR A 343 7.90 -29.93 12.62
N VAL A 344 8.93 -29.23 12.16
CA VAL A 344 10.20 -29.08 12.88
C VAL A 344 10.00 -28.28 14.19
N ASN A 345 9.16 -27.25 14.17
CA ASN A 345 8.83 -26.46 15.36
C ASN A 345 8.11 -27.31 16.42
N ASP A 346 7.19 -28.19 16.01
CA ASP A 346 6.50 -29.11 16.92
C ASP A 346 7.48 -30.12 17.56
N LEU A 347 8.41 -30.67 16.79
CA LEU A 347 9.48 -31.53 17.33
C LEU A 347 10.35 -30.80 18.35
N ALA A 348 10.76 -29.57 18.05
CA ALA A 348 11.58 -28.76 18.95
C ALA A 348 10.86 -28.43 20.27
N GLN A 349 9.52 -28.42 20.26
CA GLN A 349 8.68 -28.25 21.46
C GLN A 349 8.39 -29.57 22.19
N GLY A 350 8.99 -30.69 21.76
CA GLY A 350 8.78 -32.01 22.35
C GLY A 350 7.42 -32.62 22.02
N LYS A 351 6.71 -32.11 21.01
CA LYS A 351 5.48 -32.72 20.50
C LYS A 351 5.82 -33.84 19.52
N THR A 352 4.88 -34.74 19.32
CA THR A 352 4.94 -35.79 18.29
C THR A 352 4.08 -35.37 17.10
N PRO A 353 4.61 -34.63 16.12
CA PRO A 353 3.84 -34.24 14.95
C PRO A 353 3.50 -35.47 14.11
N VAL A 354 2.24 -35.54 13.66
CA VAL A 354 1.77 -36.58 12.75
C VAL A 354 2.24 -36.22 11.34
N PRO A 355 2.99 -37.09 10.64
CA PRO A 355 3.34 -36.83 9.25
C PRO A 355 2.06 -36.83 8.43
N GLY A 356 1.70 -35.67 7.87
CA GLY A 356 0.61 -35.56 6.89
C GLY A 356 0.99 -36.19 5.55
N ASP A 357 0.03 -36.28 4.63
CA ASP A 357 0.23 -36.91 3.32
C ASP A 357 1.06 -36.07 2.33
N HIS A 358 1.42 -34.83 2.69
CA HIS A 358 2.19 -33.95 1.82
C HIS A 358 3.62 -34.49 1.58
N PRO A 359 4.13 -34.56 0.34
CA PRO A 359 5.46 -35.11 0.05
C PRO A 359 6.60 -34.50 0.89
N HIS A 360 6.65 -33.18 1.02
CA HIS A 360 7.62 -32.49 1.90
C HIS A 360 7.55 -32.91 3.38
N LEU A 361 6.35 -33.21 3.91
CA LEU A 361 6.22 -33.70 5.29
C LEU A 361 6.77 -35.12 5.43
N GLN A 362 6.54 -35.98 4.43
CA GLN A 362 7.11 -37.32 4.43
C GLN A 362 8.64 -37.29 4.35
N GLU A 363 9.20 -36.40 3.54
CA GLU A 363 10.65 -36.22 3.43
C GLU A 363 11.25 -35.73 4.75
N ILE A 364 10.65 -34.71 5.36
CA ILE A 364 11.13 -34.20 6.66
C ILE A 364 10.94 -35.20 7.78
N HIS A 365 9.86 -35.98 7.76
CA HIS A 365 9.69 -37.06 8.73
C HIS A 365 10.81 -38.09 8.63
N LYS A 366 11.22 -38.46 7.42
CA LYS A 366 12.38 -39.36 7.20
C LYS A 366 13.67 -38.73 7.74
N VAL A 367 13.90 -37.45 7.45
CA VAL A 367 15.09 -36.72 7.94
C VAL A 367 15.07 -36.60 9.47
N ALA A 368 13.91 -36.36 10.08
CA ALA A 368 13.75 -36.22 11.53
C ALA A 368 13.97 -37.52 12.30
N GLN A 369 13.85 -38.68 11.64
CA GLN A 369 14.23 -39.98 12.20
C GLN A 369 15.75 -40.20 12.19
N ALA A 370 16.51 -39.41 11.44
CA ALA A 370 17.97 -39.49 11.45
C ALA A 370 18.55 -38.87 12.74
N PRO A 371 19.73 -39.32 13.21
CA PRO A 371 20.37 -38.79 14.41
C PRO A 371 21.05 -37.43 14.17
N TRP A 372 20.45 -36.58 13.33
CA TRP A 372 21.02 -35.28 12.97
C TRP A 372 20.55 -34.23 13.98
N PRO A 373 21.46 -33.39 14.52
CA PRO A 373 21.07 -32.31 15.39
C PRO A 373 20.25 -31.26 14.62
N MET A 374 19.27 -30.65 15.30
CA MET A 374 18.60 -29.47 14.77
C MET A 374 19.42 -28.22 15.06
N VAL A 375 19.66 -27.39 14.05
CA VAL A 375 20.41 -26.13 14.17
C VAL A 375 19.67 -25.00 13.46
N HIS A 376 19.94 -23.76 13.89
CA HIS A 376 19.53 -22.58 13.15
C HIS A 376 20.57 -22.25 12.08
N ASP A 377 20.13 -21.98 10.86
CA ASP A 377 21.01 -21.45 9.82
C ASP A 377 21.18 -19.92 9.92
N SER A 378 21.97 -19.34 9.02
CA SER A 378 22.23 -17.90 8.97
C SER A 378 20.99 -17.05 8.68
N LEU A 379 19.87 -17.67 8.28
CA LEU A 379 18.59 -17.02 8.03
C LEU A 379 17.60 -17.23 9.20
N GLY A 380 18.03 -17.91 10.26
CA GLY A 380 17.21 -18.22 11.43
C GLY A 380 16.32 -19.46 11.27
N ARG A 381 16.38 -20.17 10.14
CA ARG A 381 15.56 -21.37 9.89
C ARG A 381 16.05 -22.53 10.73
N LEU A 382 15.14 -23.30 11.32
CA LEU A 382 15.46 -24.52 12.05
C LEU A 382 15.54 -25.70 11.09
N LEU A 383 16.70 -26.34 10.98
CA LEU A 383 16.99 -27.41 10.01
C LEU A 383 17.73 -28.56 10.69
N PHE A 384 17.62 -29.76 10.13
CA PHE A 384 18.48 -30.89 10.52
C PHE A 384 19.85 -30.77 9.85
N GLU A 385 20.92 -30.80 10.63
CA GLU A 385 22.28 -30.64 10.16
C GLU A 385 22.95 -32.01 9.92
N PRO A 386 23.21 -32.41 8.66
CA PRO A 386 23.93 -33.65 8.42
C PRO A 386 25.40 -33.52 8.90
N PRO A 387 26.01 -34.63 9.37
CA PRO A 387 27.43 -34.72 9.68
C PRO A 387 28.32 -34.14 8.57
N LYS A 388 29.44 -33.51 8.94
CA LYS A 388 30.34 -32.80 8.01
C LYS A 388 30.91 -33.69 6.90
N ASP A 389 30.99 -34.99 7.15
CA ASP A 389 31.46 -36.03 6.24
C ASP A 389 30.41 -36.47 5.20
N LEU A 390 29.15 -36.05 5.36
CA LEU A 390 28.05 -36.30 4.41
C LEU A 390 27.69 -35.06 3.57
N ARG A 391 28.42 -33.96 3.71
CA ARG A 391 28.28 -32.74 2.88
C ARG A 391 29.28 -32.75 1.75
#